data_AF-A0A317J2F3-F1
#
_entry.id   AF-A0A317J2F3-F1
#
_cell.length_a   1.000
_cell.length_b   1.000
_cell.length_c   1.000
_cell.angle_alpha   90.00
_cell.angle_beta   90.00
_cell.angle_gamma   90.00
#
_symmetry.space_group_name_H-M   'P 1'
#
loop_
_entity.id
_entity.type
_entity.pdbx_description
1 polymer ?
#
loop_
_entity_poly.entity_id
_entity_poly.type
_entity_poly.pdbx_seq_one_letter_code
_entity_poly.pdbx_strand_id
1 'polypeptide(L)'
;DKWLSDYPHLWADMSANSCNNFLNRDPDFTAEFLSRHQDKLMFGCDCPCANGLGGGNTNPSPRLHGKCIARETLATVRKMSKPEVFRRIRWENATKLLGLPSQA
;
A
#
# COMPACT_ATOMS: atom_id res chain seq x y z
N ASP A 1 -7.24 -13.28 -3.79
CA ASP A 1 -6.89 -12.30 -4.84
C ASP A 1 -7.82 -12.41 -6.07
N LYS A 2 -8.43 -13.59 -6.33
CA LYS A 2 -9.50 -13.82 -7.34
C LYS A 2 -10.49 -12.68 -7.55
N TRP A 3 -11.05 -12.07 -6.50
CA TRP A 3 -11.99 -10.95 -6.67
C TRP A 3 -11.41 -9.77 -7.47
N LEU A 4 -10.12 -9.46 -7.30
CA LEU A 4 -9.47 -8.42 -8.09
C LEU A 4 -9.25 -8.84 -9.56
N SER A 5 -9.25 -10.13 -9.87
CA SER A 5 -9.28 -10.63 -11.24
C SER A 5 -10.71 -10.60 -11.81
N ASP A 6 -11.66 -11.14 -11.06
CA ASP A 6 -13.00 -11.48 -11.55
C ASP A 6 -13.91 -10.25 -11.69
N TYR A 7 -13.70 -9.22 -10.86
CA TYR A 7 -14.52 -8.01 -10.87
C TYR A 7 -13.75 -6.82 -11.47
N PRO A 8 -14.10 -6.36 -12.69
CA PRO A 8 -13.38 -5.29 -13.38
C PRO A 8 -13.45 -3.94 -12.66
N HIS A 9 -14.51 -3.70 -11.89
CA HIS A 9 -14.76 -2.47 -11.13
C HIS A 9 -14.55 -2.65 -9.62
N LEU A 10 -13.68 -3.58 -9.23
CA LEU A 10 -13.21 -3.72 -7.85
C LEU A 10 -11.77 -3.24 -7.75
N TRP A 11 -11.49 -2.42 -6.74
CA TRP A 11 -10.15 -1.97 -6.38
C TRP A 11 -9.87 -2.33 -4.92
N ALA A 12 -8.59 -2.45 -4.58
CA ALA A 12 -8.14 -2.66 -3.21
C ALA A 12 -7.38 -1.45 -2.69
N ASP A 13 -7.78 -1.00 -1.51
CA ASP A 13 -7.00 -0.06 -0.73
C ASP A 13 -5.84 -0.80 -0.05
N MET A 14 -4.67 -0.16 -0.07
CA MET A 14 -3.46 -0.62 0.58
C MET A 14 -3.14 0.35 1.72
N SER A 15 -3.88 0.23 2.82
CA SER A 15 -3.81 1.14 3.95
C SER A 15 -3.55 0.43 5.29
N ALA A 16 -3.27 1.24 6.32
CA ALA A 16 -3.24 0.81 7.72
C ALA A 16 -2.21 -0.28 8.05
N ASN A 17 -2.36 -0.81 9.26
CA ASN A 17 -1.58 -1.96 9.76
C ASN A 17 -1.88 -3.25 8.97
N SER A 18 -3.11 -3.40 8.47
CA SER A 18 -3.55 -4.60 7.73
C SER A 18 -2.73 -4.80 6.45
N CYS A 19 -2.50 -3.75 5.66
CA CYS A 19 -1.65 -3.82 4.47
C CYS A 19 -0.21 -4.18 4.84
N ASN A 20 0.36 -3.56 5.88
CA ASN A 20 1.72 -3.89 6.31
C ASN A 20 1.86 -5.36 6.72
N ASN A 21 0.86 -5.91 7.42
CA ASN A 21 0.83 -7.31 7.79
C ASN A 21 0.68 -8.24 6.59
N PHE A 22 -0.17 -7.89 5.63
CA PHE A 22 -0.31 -8.62 4.37
C PHE A 22 1.04 -8.71 3.65
N LEU A 23 1.71 -7.57 3.43
CA LEU A 23 2.97 -7.50 2.68
C LEU A 23 4.09 -8.35 3.31
N ASN A 24 4.11 -8.43 4.64
CA ASN A 24 5.19 -9.08 5.38
C ASN A 24 4.86 -10.51 5.83
N ARG A 25 3.71 -11.07 5.45
CA ARG A 25 3.33 -12.44 5.82
C ARG A 25 3.98 -13.48 4.92
N ASP A 26 3.97 -13.24 3.62
CA ASP A 26 4.54 -14.11 2.58
C ASP A 26 5.11 -13.23 1.45
N PRO A 27 6.43 -12.99 1.44
CA PRO A 27 7.07 -12.10 0.47
C PRO A 27 6.92 -12.54 -0.98
N ASP A 28 7.01 -13.84 -1.25
CA ASP A 28 6.98 -14.39 -2.61
C ASP A 28 5.56 -14.29 -3.18
N PHE A 29 4.55 -14.66 -2.39
CA PHE A 29 3.16 -14.44 -2.76
C PHE A 29 2.87 -12.95 -2.99
N THR A 30 3.38 -12.09 -2.11
CA THR A 30 3.13 -10.65 -2.17
C THR A 30 3.72 -10.03 -3.42
N ALA A 31 4.98 -10.33 -3.77
CA ALA A 31 5.61 -9.79 -4.97
C ALA A 31 4.78 -10.13 -6.22
N GLU A 32 4.34 -11.37 -6.33
CA GLU A 32 3.50 -11.82 -7.43
C GLU A 32 2.09 -11.21 -7.40
N PHE A 33 1.48 -11.04 -6.23
CA PHE A 33 0.20 -10.35 -6.07
C PHE A 33 0.27 -8.89 -6.54
N LEU A 34 1.31 -8.15 -6.13
CA LEU A 34 1.53 -6.77 -6.55
C LEU A 34 1.69 -6.67 -8.06
N SER A 35 2.41 -7.62 -8.68
CA SER A 35 2.60 -7.68 -10.13
C SER A 35 1.28 -7.96 -10.88
N ARG A 36 0.50 -8.95 -10.43
CA ARG A 36 -0.77 -9.34 -11.06
C ARG A 36 -1.84 -8.27 -10.97
N HIS A 37 -1.93 -7.57 -9.84
CA HIS A 37 -3.03 -6.64 -9.54
C HIS A 37 -2.64 -5.17 -9.58
N GLN A 38 -1.44 -4.84 -10.09
CA GLN A 38 -0.84 -3.50 -10.03
C GLN A 38 -1.76 -2.33 -10.44
N ASP A 39 -2.74 -2.54 -11.31
CA ASP A 39 -3.66 -1.50 -11.82
C ASP A 39 -4.91 -1.29 -10.95
N LYS A 40 -5.09 -2.13 -9.92
CA LYS A 40 -6.25 -2.11 -9.02
C LYS A 40 -5.89 -1.82 -7.57
N LEU A 41 -4.63 -1.51 -7.29
CA LEU A 41 -4.09 -1.27 -5.95
C LEU A 41 -3.83 0.22 -5.71
N MET A 42 -4.25 0.75 -4.57
CA MET A 42 -4.09 2.17 -4.25
C MET A 42 -3.60 2.36 -2.82
N PHE A 43 -2.54 3.12 -2.63
CA PHE A 43 -2.02 3.41 -1.30
C PHE A 43 -2.86 4.46 -0.55
N GLY A 44 -3.09 4.20 0.73
CA GLY A 44 -3.61 5.19 1.70
C GLY A 44 -2.80 5.09 2.99
N CYS A 45 -2.50 6.21 3.64
CA CYS A 45 -1.62 6.17 4.82
C CYS A 45 -2.26 5.47 6.02
N ASP A 46 -3.51 5.84 6.34
CA ASP A 46 -4.25 5.45 7.56
C ASP A 46 -3.34 5.32 8.79
N CYS A 47 -2.55 6.37 9.03
CA CYS A 47 -1.53 6.41 10.07
C CYS A 47 -2.04 7.18 11.28
N PRO A 48 -1.94 6.61 12.50
CA PRO A 48 -2.28 7.33 13.73
C PRO A 48 -1.16 8.28 14.19
N CYS A 49 0.01 8.27 13.54
CA CYS A 49 1.14 9.07 14.00
C CYS A 49 0.94 10.56 13.73
N ALA A 50 1.23 11.40 14.72
CA ALA A 50 0.98 12.84 14.66
C ALA A 50 1.92 13.60 13.70
N ASN A 51 3.08 13.04 13.38
CA ASN A 51 4.17 13.74 12.69
C ASN A 51 4.67 13.05 11.41
N GLY A 52 4.01 11.99 10.95
CA GLY A 52 4.47 11.20 9.81
C GLY A 52 5.79 10.43 10.04
N LEU A 53 6.34 10.46 11.25
CA LEU A 53 7.58 9.78 11.65
C LEU A 53 7.33 8.67 12.69
N GLY A 54 6.09 8.47 13.12
CA GLY A 54 5.71 7.47 14.12
C GLY A 54 5.43 8.03 15.52
N GLY A 55 5.54 9.35 15.70
CA GLY A 55 5.25 10.00 16.97
C GLY A 55 3.82 9.70 17.45
N GLY A 56 3.70 9.19 18.68
CA GLY A 56 2.42 8.83 19.28
C GLY A 56 1.80 7.53 18.78
N ASN A 57 2.45 6.80 17.86
CA ASN A 57 1.91 5.52 17.39
C ASN A 57 2.14 4.40 18.40
N THR A 58 1.05 3.96 19.05
CA THR A 58 1.04 2.89 20.05
C THR A 58 0.65 1.52 19.48
N ASN A 59 0.90 1.28 18.18
CA ASN A 59 0.58 0.00 17.53
C ASN A 59 1.10 -1.19 18.36
N PRO A 60 0.27 -2.22 18.62
CA PRO A 60 0.67 -3.37 19.43
C PRO A 60 1.69 -4.28 18.72
N SER A 61 1.82 -4.17 17.39
CA SER A 61 2.84 -4.89 16.63
C SER A 61 4.23 -4.29 16.89
N PRO A 62 5.22 -5.07 17.39
CA PRO A 62 6.57 -4.58 17.61
C PRO A 62 7.24 -4.03 16.35
N ARG A 63 6.83 -4.50 15.15
CA ARG A 63 7.37 -4.02 13.87
C ARG A 63 7.01 -2.57 13.58
N LEU A 64 5.89 -2.09 14.13
CA LEU A 64 5.28 -0.79 13.81
C LEU A 64 5.15 0.13 15.03
N HIS A 65 5.40 -0.36 16.24
CA HIS A 65 5.38 0.45 17.44
C HIS A 65 6.35 1.64 17.32
N GLY A 66 5.86 2.86 17.57
CA GLY A 66 6.66 4.08 17.44
C GLY A 66 7.08 4.44 16.01
N LYS A 67 6.57 3.74 14.98
CA LYS A 67 6.91 3.99 13.57
C LYS A 67 5.74 4.56 12.78
N CYS A 68 6.03 5.22 11.66
CA CYS A 68 5.01 5.61 10.70
C CYS A 68 4.62 4.41 9.82
N ILE A 69 3.37 3.96 9.91
CA ILE A 69 2.88 2.79 9.17
C ILE A 69 3.03 3.00 7.65
N ALA A 70 2.70 4.20 7.16
CA ALA A 70 2.83 4.57 5.75
C ALA A 70 4.27 4.42 5.25
N ARG A 71 5.24 4.88 6.03
CA ARG A 71 6.65 4.79 5.67
C ARG A 71 7.11 3.34 5.56
N GLU A 72 6.76 2.51 6.55
CA GLU A 72 7.14 1.10 6.56
C GLU A 72 6.44 0.32 5.42
N THR A 73 5.16 0.60 5.18
CA THR A 73 4.37 -0.01 4.09
C THR A 73 4.94 0.37 2.73
N LEU A 74 5.13 1.66 2.44
CA LEU A 74 5.68 2.10 1.15
C LEU A 74 7.11 1.61 0.93
N ALA A 75 7.95 1.54 1.97
CA ALA A 75 9.29 0.97 1.87
C ALA A 75 9.23 -0.52 1.47
N THR A 76 8.27 -1.27 2.05
CA THR A 76 8.07 -2.69 1.73
C THR A 76 7.58 -2.87 0.29
N VAL A 77 6.56 -2.11 -0.15
CA VAL A 77 6.08 -2.17 -1.55
C VAL A 77 7.20 -1.81 -2.53
N ARG A 78 8.00 -0.77 -2.24
CA ARG A 78 9.14 -0.38 -3.09
C ARG A 78 10.19 -1.48 -3.20
N LYS A 79 10.44 -2.25 -2.13
CA LYS A 79 11.39 -3.37 -2.14
C LYS A 79 10.87 -4.57 -2.94
N MET A 80 9.56 -4.82 -2.89
CA MET A 80 8.93 -6.02 -3.44
C MET A 80 8.39 -5.85 -4.87
N SER A 81 8.48 -4.65 -5.44
CA SER A 81 7.89 -4.36 -6.75
C SER A 81 8.83 -3.57 -7.64
N LYS A 82 8.57 -3.61 -8.94
CA LYS A 82 9.30 -2.79 -9.93
C LYS A 82 8.93 -1.31 -9.76
N PRO A 83 9.80 -0.37 -10.17
CA PRO A 83 9.56 1.07 -10.00
C PRO A 83 8.23 1.57 -10.58
N GLU A 84 7.81 1.04 -11.73
CA GLU A 84 6.55 1.36 -12.39
C GLU A 84 5.33 0.86 -11.59
N VAL A 85 5.41 -0.34 -11.01
CA VAL A 85 4.35 -0.89 -10.14
C VAL A 85 4.22 -0.04 -8.88
N PHE A 86 5.35 0.30 -8.25
CA PHE A 86 5.37 1.18 -7.08
C PHE A 86 4.76 2.55 -7.39
N ARG A 87 5.06 3.12 -8.57
CA ARG A 87 4.51 4.40 -9.02
C ARG A 87 2.98 4.34 -9.16
N ARG A 88 2.44 3.27 -9.79
CA ARG A 88 1.00 3.05 -9.93
C ARG A 88 0.28 2.98 -8.58
N ILE A 89 0.79 2.14 -7.69
CA ILE A 89 0.22 1.91 -6.36
C ILE A 89 0.25 3.19 -5.52
N ARG A 90 1.39 3.90 -5.54
CA ARG A 90 1.59 5.08 -4.69
C ARG A 90 0.67 6.23 -5.06
N TRP A 91 0.33 6.42 -6.34
CA TRP A 91 -0.49 7.57 -6.72
C TRP A 91 -1.30 7.44 -8.02
N GLU A 92 -0.79 6.84 -9.10
CA GLU A 92 -1.45 6.96 -10.42
C GLU A 92 -2.84 6.32 -10.45
N ASN A 93 -3.00 5.15 -9.81
CA ASN A 93 -4.28 4.44 -9.79
C ASN A 93 -5.36 5.25 -9.08
N ALA A 94 -5.03 5.84 -7.92
CA ALA A 94 -5.96 6.65 -7.14
C ALA A 94 -6.32 7.94 -7.89
N THR A 95 -5.33 8.61 -8.50
CA THR A 95 -5.56 9.80 -9.32
C THR A 95 -6.51 9.51 -10.48
N LYS A 96 -6.29 8.40 -11.19
CA LYS A 96 -7.15 7.97 -12.30
C LYS A 96 -8.56 7.63 -11.83
N LEU A 97 -8.69 6.81 -10.78
CA LEU A 97 -9.99 6.35 -10.29
C LEU A 97 -10.84 7.50 -9.75
N LEU A 98 -10.22 8.42 -9.01
CA LEU A 98 -10.91 9.55 -8.38
C LEU A 98 -11.06 10.77 -9.29
N GLY A 99 -10.57 10.71 -10.54
CA GLY A 99 -10.63 11.82 -11.49
C GLY A 99 -9.86 13.06 -11.04
N LEU A 100 -8.77 12.87 -10.27
CA LEU A 100 -7.95 13.98 -9.81
C LEU A 100 -7.08 14.52 -10.95
N PRO A 101 -6.80 15.82 -11.01
CA PRO A 101 -5.89 16.37 -12.00
C PRO A 101 -4.51 15.73 -11.84
N SER A 102 -3.96 15.19 -12.93
CA SER A 102 -2.58 14.71 -12.94
C SER A 102 -1.66 15.91 -12.75
N GLN A 103 -0.92 15.97 -11.66
CA GLN A 103 0.19 16.92 -11.55
C GLN A 103 1.23 16.54 -12.62
N ALA A 104 1.50 17.48 -13.52
CA ALA A 104 2.53 17.39 -14.56
C ALA A 104 3.94 17.36 -13.94
#